data_AF-A0A7Y5PA36-F1
#
_entry.id   AF-A0A7Y5PA36-F1
#
_cell.length_a   1.000
_cell.length_b   1.000
_cell.length_c   1.000
_cell.angle_alpha   90.00
_cell.angle_beta   90.00
_cell.angle_gamma   90.00
#
_symmetry.space_group_name_H-M   'P 1'
#
loop_
_entity.id
_entity.type
_entity.pdbx_description
1 polymer ?
#
loop_
_entity_poly.entity_id
_entity_poly.type
_entity_poly.pdbx_seq_one_letter_code
_entity_poly.pdbx_strand_id
1 'polypeptide(L)'
;MTDRVRWMLAPDSSALLVMDDPAAVENDAIPNGLLFATERTGRVFRMDSVWSAAPSPDWRRLAIGRAVVLSGGESQSIAAERWQAPAARLRMIAGAEPALAAESLRAHAFPVSGMAVVEGAAVALVADVAGGVPAAPTEFVALDGWSVRWSCDGADLLIGSRPASVQDDAPSASERRVSTRGADTTSAPVPAAPQWTDGPTLDISARVALPTPRPLPVRGRVIEQRDGRIVVRERAGSRPEVVRDVGPGLALAATRGGHFILAIVPRSDRRPHESSERAIVYRVP
;
A
#
# COMPACT_ATOMS: atom_id res chain seq x y z
N MET A 1 -0.78 -5.02 -19.42
CA MET A 1 -0.69 -4.54 -18.03
C MET A 1 -1.46 -5.53 -17.20
N THR A 2 -0.88 -5.93 -16.10
CA THR A 2 -1.44 -6.87 -15.14
C THR A 2 -1.27 -6.24 -13.78
N ASP A 3 -2.28 -6.23 -12.93
CA ASP A 3 -2.18 -5.67 -11.58
C ASP A 3 -2.31 -6.81 -10.57
N ARG A 4 -1.43 -6.88 -9.57
CA ARG A 4 -1.54 -7.83 -8.47
C ARG A 4 -2.14 -7.11 -7.27
N VAL A 5 -3.09 -7.76 -6.61
CA VAL A 5 -3.61 -7.25 -5.34
C VAL A 5 -2.95 -8.03 -4.22
N ARG A 6 -2.27 -7.35 -3.29
CA ARG A 6 -1.66 -7.97 -2.11
C ARG A 6 -2.30 -7.41 -0.84
N TRP A 7 -2.50 -8.22 0.18
CA TRP A 7 -3.02 -7.71 1.47
C TRP A 7 -2.39 -8.35 2.70
N MET A 8 -2.54 -7.67 3.84
CA MET A 8 -2.19 -8.18 5.16
C MET A 8 -3.32 -7.87 6.14
N LEU A 9 -3.54 -8.79 7.08
CA LEU A 9 -4.42 -8.57 8.23
C LEU A 9 -3.58 -8.39 9.49
N ALA A 10 -4.06 -7.54 10.40
CA ALA A 10 -3.51 -7.48 11.75
C ALA A 10 -3.64 -8.85 12.44
N PRO A 11 -2.78 -9.18 13.42
CA PRO A 11 -2.87 -10.45 14.15
C PRO A 11 -4.23 -10.70 14.81
N ASP A 12 -4.94 -9.64 15.19
CA ASP A 12 -6.31 -9.68 15.74
C ASP A 12 -7.40 -9.50 14.67
N SER A 13 -7.00 -9.46 13.40
CA SER A 13 -7.79 -9.16 12.20
C SER A 13 -8.57 -7.85 12.26
N SER A 14 -8.28 -6.93 13.18
CA SER A 14 -9.02 -5.68 13.34
C SER A 14 -8.60 -4.58 12.34
N ALA A 15 -7.54 -4.81 11.58
CA ALA A 15 -7.06 -3.92 10.55
C ALA A 15 -6.64 -4.71 9.30
N LEU A 16 -6.72 -4.04 8.17
CA LEU A 16 -6.43 -4.53 6.83
C LEU A 16 -5.52 -3.52 6.13
N LEU A 17 -4.43 -4.01 5.57
CA LEU A 17 -3.54 -3.27 4.67
C LEU A 17 -3.62 -3.90 3.29
N VAL A 18 -3.81 -3.10 2.25
CA VAL A 18 -3.95 -3.52 0.86
C VAL A 18 -2.96 -2.72 0.01
N MET A 19 -2.27 -3.42 -0.87
CA MET A 19 -1.46 -2.86 -1.93
C MET A 19 -2.00 -3.29 -3.29
N ASP A 20 -2.17 -2.31 -4.16
CA ASP A 20 -2.44 -2.50 -5.59
C ASP A 20 -1.12 -2.34 -6.32
N ASP A 21 -0.66 -3.42 -6.93
CA ASP A 21 0.69 -3.65 -7.42
C ASP A 21 0.69 -3.80 -8.95
N PRO A 22 0.72 -2.67 -9.68
CA PRO A 22 0.66 -2.69 -11.13
C PRO A 22 1.97 -3.24 -11.71
N ALA A 23 1.89 -4.38 -12.40
CA ALA A 23 3.03 -4.95 -13.09
C ALA A 23 3.26 -4.20 -14.41
N ALA A 24 4.49 -3.71 -14.55
CA ALA A 24 4.95 -3.08 -15.77
C ALA A 24 5.04 -4.04 -16.96
N VAL A 25 5.02 -3.45 -18.15
CA VAL A 25 5.55 -4.11 -19.34
C VAL A 25 7.07 -4.19 -19.14
N GLU A 26 7.65 -5.40 -19.27
CA GLU A 26 9.11 -5.64 -19.19
C GLU A 26 9.76 -5.53 -17.79
N ASN A 27 9.00 -5.67 -16.71
CA ASN A 27 9.48 -5.63 -15.31
C ASN A 27 10.06 -4.28 -14.84
N ASP A 28 9.72 -3.16 -15.50
CA ASP A 28 10.02 -1.83 -14.97
C ASP A 28 9.44 -1.64 -13.55
N ALA A 29 10.11 -0.85 -12.72
CA ALA A 29 9.65 -0.60 -11.36
C ALA A 29 8.50 0.42 -11.35
N ILE A 30 7.30 0.04 -10.92
CA ILE A 30 6.13 0.94 -10.88
C ILE A 30 5.64 1.16 -9.44
N PRO A 31 5.36 2.42 -9.04
CA PRO A 31 4.81 2.69 -7.72
C PRO A 31 3.40 2.13 -7.52
N ASN A 32 3.16 1.59 -6.33
CA ASN A 32 1.91 0.95 -5.91
C ASN A 32 0.85 1.95 -5.42
N GLY A 33 -0.40 1.49 -5.38
CA GLY A 33 -1.47 2.07 -4.58
C GLY A 33 -1.54 1.43 -3.20
N LEU A 34 -1.88 2.21 -2.16
CA LEU A 34 -1.93 1.76 -0.77
C LEU A 34 -3.28 2.12 -0.14
N LEU A 35 -3.87 1.18 0.59
CA LEU A 35 -5.04 1.39 1.43
C LEU A 35 -4.87 0.68 2.77
N PHE A 36 -5.09 1.40 3.86
CA PHE A 36 -5.19 0.86 5.21
C PHE A 36 -6.59 1.13 5.76
N ALA A 37 -7.20 0.13 6.40
CA ALA A 37 -8.49 0.26 7.07
C ALA A 37 -8.47 -0.42 8.44
N THR A 38 -9.12 0.16 9.45
CA THR A 38 -9.17 -0.44 10.79
C THR A 38 -10.51 -0.26 11.47
N GLU A 39 -10.98 -1.34 12.10
CA GLU A 39 -12.19 -1.36 12.93
C GLU A 39 -11.98 -0.63 14.25
N ARG A 40 -10.73 -0.52 14.73
CA ARG A 40 -10.40 0.09 16.02
C ARG A 40 -10.83 1.56 16.09
N THR A 41 -10.71 2.26 14.96
CA THR A 41 -11.05 3.68 14.82
C THR A 41 -12.09 3.93 13.73
N GLY A 42 -12.47 2.92 12.95
CA GLY A 42 -13.37 3.04 11.80
C GLY A 42 -12.78 3.85 10.64
N ARG A 43 -11.45 4.03 10.61
CA ARG A 43 -10.76 4.88 9.64
C ARG A 43 -10.30 4.11 8.41
N VAL A 44 -10.17 4.87 7.32
CA VAL A 44 -9.51 4.46 6.07
C VAL A 44 -8.44 5.48 5.75
N PHE A 45 -7.25 5.01 5.43
CA PHE A 45 -6.12 5.79 4.97
C PHE A 45 -5.71 5.30 3.58
N ARG A 46 -5.46 6.21 2.65
CA ARG A 46 -5.11 5.88 1.26
C ARG A 46 -3.96 6.74 0.80
N MET A 47 -3.09 6.15 -0.01
CA MET A 47 -1.99 6.87 -0.63
C MET A 47 -1.58 6.19 -1.92
N ASP A 48 -1.38 6.99 -2.96
CA ASP A 48 -0.86 6.50 -4.23
C ASP A 48 0.64 6.69 -4.31
N SER A 49 1.25 6.02 -5.29
CA SER A 49 2.68 6.01 -5.59
C SER A 49 3.56 5.69 -4.37
N VAL A 50 3.47 4.42 -3.98
CA VAL A 50 4.19 3.84 -2.85
C VAL A 50 5.12 2.73 -3.35
N TRP A 51 6.41 2.81 -3.02
CA TRP A 51 7.34 1.70 -3.31
C TRP A 51 7.17 0.56 -2.30
N SER A 52 6.98 0.91 -1.03
CA SER A 52 6.88 -0.08 0.06
C SER A 52 6.01 0.43 1.20
N ALA A 53 5.35 -0.47 1.91
CA ALA A 53 4.60 -0.15 3.11
C ALA A 53 4.74 -1.26 4.16
N ALA A 54 4.85 -0.88 5.43
CA ALA A 54 4.91 -1.81 6.55
C ALA A 54 4.18 -1.27 7.78
N PRO A 55 3.22 -2.02 8.35
CA PRO A 55 2.59 -1.64 9.61
C PRO A 55 3.58 -1.86 10.76
N SER A 56 3.52 -0.97 11.73
CA SER A 56 4.19 -1.17 13.02
C SER A 56 3.63 -2.40 13.76
N PRO A 57 4.36 -3.01 14.71
CA PRO A 57 3.91 -4.22 15.40
C PRO A 57 2.53 -4.10 16.08
N ASP A 58 2.18 -2.92 16.57
CA ASP A 58 0.87 -2.63 17.18
C ASP A 58 -0.21 -2.22 16.16
N TRP A 59 0.15 -2.11 14.87
CA TRP A 59 -0.69 -1.68 13.77
C TRP A 59 -1.28 -0.28 13.95
N ARG A 60 -0.61 0.59 14.72
CA ARG A 60 -1.06 1.97 14.95
C ARG A 60 -0.39 2.98 14.03
N ARG A 61 0.81 2.67 13.56
CA ARG A 61 1.57 3.46 12.61
C ARG A 61 1.86 2.66 11.34
N LEU A 62 1.96 3.36 10.23
CA LEU A 62 2.35 2.79 8.94
C LEU A 62 3.64 3.48 8.47
N ALA A 63 4.66 2.69 8.17
CA ALA A 63 5.83 3.17 7.44
C ALA A 63 5.56 3.06 5.95
N ILE A 64 5.87 4.11 5.19
CA ILE A 64 5.65 4.20 3.76
C ILE A 64 6.92 4.67 3.07
N GLY A 65 7.36 3.96 2.03
CA GLY A 65 8.28 4.46 1.03
C GLY A 65 7.52 5.23 -0.06
N ARG A 66 7.42 6.56 0.06
CA ARG A 66 6.72 7.40 -0.91
C ARG A 66 7.53 7.54 -2.19
N ALA A 67 6.95 7.14 -3.31
CA ALA A 67 7.58 7.20 -4.61
C ALA A 67 7.49 8.57 -5.27
N VAL A 68 8.55 8.92 -5.98
CA VAL A 68 8.61 9.96 -7.01
C VAL A 68 9.09 9.28 -8.28
N VAL A 69 8.44 9.54 -9.41
CA VAL A 69 8.89 9.05 -10.73
C VAL A 69 8.85 10.20 -11.72
N LEU A 70 9.93 10.36 -12.48
CA LEU A 70 10.09 11.37 -13.52
C LEU A 70 10.54 10.70 -14.82
N SER A 71 9.97 11.12 -15.94
CA SER A 71 10.40 10.71 -17.29
C SER A 71 11.15 11.85 -17.98
N GLY A 72 12.29 11.55 -18.60
CA GLY A 72 13.08 12.45 -19.44
C GLY A 72 12.40 12.84 -20.76
N GLY A 73 11.31 12.16 -21.15
CA GLY A 73 10.67 12.38 -22.45
C GLY A 73 11.62 12.02 -23.60
N GLU A 74 11.84 12.97 -24.52
CA GLU A 74 12.80 12.82 -25.63
C GLU A 74 14.25 13.08 -25.21
N SER A 75 14.50 13.54 -23.97
CA SER A 75 15.83 13.84 -23.48
C SER A 75 16.54 12.62 -22.92
N GLN A 76 17.88 12.57 -23.09
CA GLN A 76 18.73 11.52 -22.54
C GLN A 76 19.01 11.68 -21.03
N SER A 77 18.46 12.69 -20.38
CA SER A 77 18.62 12.95 -18.94
C SER A 77 17.42 13.71 -18.38
N ILE A 78 17.24 13.67 -17.07
CA ILE A 78 16.25 14.47 -16.36
C ILE A 78 16.90 15.77 -15.87
N ALA A 79 16.43 16.90 -16.39
CA ALA A 79 16.91 18.22 -15.98
C ALA A 79 16.71 18.45 -14.47
N ALA A 80 17.70 19.05 -13.81
CA ALA A 80 17.74 19.20 -12.35
C ALA A 80 16.52 19.97 -11.80
N GLU A 81 16.01 20.93 -12.56
CA GLU A 81 14.87 21.77 -12.20
C GLU A 81 13.58 20.95 -12.07
N ARG A 82 13.46 19.82 -12.77
CA ARG A 82 12.27 18.95 -12.72
C ARG A 82 12.08 18.29 -11.35
N TRP A 83 13.13 18.22 -10.53
CA TRP A 83 13.08 17.70 -9.17
C TRP A 83 12.47 18.68 -8.16
N GLN A 84 12.31 19.96 -8.51
CA GLN A 84 11.74 20.97 -7.62
C GLN A 84 10.26 20.70 -7.31
N ALA A 85 9.47 20.31 -8.32
CA ALA A 85 8.05 20.06 -8.14
C ALA A 85 7.77 18.84 -7.23
N PRO A 86 8.42 17.67 -7.41
CA PRO A 86 8.32 16.57 -6.46
C PRO A 86 8.76 16.94 -5.04
N ALA A 87 9.88 17.66 -4.89
CA ALA A 87 10.35 18.10 -3.57
C ALA A 87 9.32 19.00 -2.87
N ALA A 88 8.75 19.98 -3.58
CA ALA A 88 7.70 20.83 -3.04
C ALA A 88 6.45 20.01 -2.65
N ARG A 89 6.03 19.05 -3.48
CA ARG A 89 4.89 18.17 -3.17
C ARG A 89 5.13 17.35 -1.91
N LEU A 90 6.33 16.78 -1.75
CA LEU A 90 6.67 15.99 -0.56
C LEU A 90 6.68 16.86 0.70
N ARG A 91 7.21 18.08 0.64
CA ARG A 91 7.15 19.02 1.78
C ARG A 91 5.73 19.41 2.19
N MET A 92 4.80 19.50 1.24
CA MET A 92 3.39 19.73 1.58
C MET A 92 2.75 18.56 2.35
N ILE A 93 3.22 17.33 2.10
CA ILE A 93 2.71 16.12 2.76
C ILE A 93 3.38 15.90 4.12
N ALA A 94 4.69 16.08 4.16
CA ALA A 94 5.55 15.63 5.24
C ALA A 94 6.03 16.76 6.16
N GLY A 95 5.74 18.01 5.79
CA GLY A 95 6.23 19.20 6.50
C GLY A 95 7.54 19.74 5.93
N ALA A 96 8.02 20.83 6.55
CA ALA A 96 9.24 21.50 6.16
C ALA A 96 10.48 20.72 6.63
N GLU A 97 10.83 19.67 5.90
CA GLU A 97 12.00 18.85 6.17
C GLU A 97 13.20 19.26 5.31
N PRO A 98 14.37 19.58 5.91
CA PRO A 98 15.56 19.99 5.17
C PRO A 98 16.02 18.95 4.14
N ALA A 99 15.86 17.67 4.46
CA ALA A 99 16.25 16.56 3.60
C ALA A 99 15.41 16.46 2.32
N LEU A 100 14.21 17.05 2.28
CA LEU A 100 13.31 17.03 1.11
C LEU A 100 13.67 18.11 0.08
N ALA A 101 14.94 18.23 -0.28
CA ALA A 101 15.41 19.13 -1.33
C ALA A 101 15.49 18.42 -2.69
N ALA A 102 15.30 19.18 -3.77
CA ALA A 102 15.40 18.67 -5.14
C ALA A 102 16.76 18.00 -5.40
N GLU A 103 17.84 18.63 -4.95
CA GLU A 103 19.21 18.10 -5.03
C GLU A 103 19.34 16.76 -4.30
N SER A 104 18.75 16.66 -3.10
CA SER A 104 18.77 15.44 -2.29
C SER A 104 17.97 14.31 -2.93
N LEU A 105 16.79 14.60 -3.47
CA LEU A 105 15.98 13.60 -4.19
C LEU A 105 16.72 13.08 -5.43
N ARG A 106 17.31 13.99 -6.21
CA ARG A 106 18.10 13.64 -7.39
C ARG A 106 19.31 12.78 -7.04
N ALA A 107 20.01 13.10 -5.95
CA ALA A 107 21.17 12.34 -5.50
C ALA A 107 20.83 10.90 -5.06
N HIS A 108 19.58 10.64 -4.66
CA HIS A 108 19.09 9.32 -4.26
C HIS A 108 18.20 8.68 -5.34
N ALA A 109 18.13 9.29 -6.53
CA ALA A 109 17.36 8.75 -7.63
C ALA A 109 18.02 7.49 -8.21
N PHE A 110 17.21 6.67 -8.87
CA PHE A 110 17.62 5.43 -9.52
C PHE A 110 16.81 5.21 -10.80
N PRO A 111 17.38 4.54 -11.81
CA PRO A 111 16.63 4.19 -13.01
C PRO A 111 15.48 3.26 -12.64
N VAL A 112 14.28 3.52 -13.17
CA VAL A 112 13.10 2.65 -13.02
C VAL A 112 12.70 1.96 -14.32
N SER A 113 13.30 2.36 -15.45
CA SER A 113 13.12 1.71 -16.74
C SER A 113 14.45 1.36 -17.40
N GLY A 114 14.50 0.19 -18.03
CA GLY A 114 15.65 -0.22 -18.85
C GLY A 114 15.63 0.34 -20.28
N MET A 115 14.47 0.80 -20.77
CA MET A 115 14.27 1.21 -22.16
C MET A 115 14.19 2.72 -22.36
N ALA A 116 13.75 3.46 -21.34
CA ALA A 116 13.56 4.88 -21.41
C ALA A 116 14.26 5.58 -20.25
N VAL A 117 14.56 6.87 -20.43
CA VAL A 117 15.10 7.70 -19.34
C VAL A 117 13.97 7.99 -18.37
N VAL A 118 13.83 7.12 -17.37
CA VAL A 118 12.88 7.26 -16.29
C VAL A 118 13.61 7.03 -14.97
N GLU A 119 13.55 8.00 -14.08
CA GLU A 119 14.16 7.91 -12.75
C GLU A 119 13.09 7.91 -11.66
N GLY A 120 13.29 7.05 -10.68
CA GLY A 120 12.53 6.99 -9.45
C GLY A 120 13.35 7.52 -8.28
N ALA A 121 12.67 8.05 -7.27
CA ALA A 121 13.23 8.29 -5.95
C ALA A 121 12.23 7.84 -4.88
N ALA A 122 12.70 7.65 -3.65
CA ALA A 122 11.90 7.24 -2.51
C ALA A 122 12.13 8.17 -1.32
N VAL A 123 11.05 8.38 -0.54
CA VAL A 123 11.10 9.05 0.77
C VAL A 123 10.35 8.21 1.78
N ALA A 124 11.03 7.80 2.85
CA ALA A 124 10.42 7.09 3.96
C ALA A 124 9.64 8.06 4.84
N LEU A 125 8.37 7.73 5.12
CA LEU A 125 7.44 8.48 5.94
C LEU A 125 6.81 7.56 6.99
N VAL A 126 6.50 8.08 8.17
CA VAL A 126 5.65 7.39 9.15
C VAL A 126 4.35 8.14 9.32
N ALA A 127 3.24 7.44 9.12
CA ALA A 127 1.89 7.96 9.32
C ALA A 127 1.24 7.34 10.55
N ASP A 128 0.67 8.17 11.45
CA ASP A 128 -0.20 7.68 12.53
C ASP A 128 -1.60 7.35 11.97
N VAL A 129 -1.85 6.05 11.79
CA VAL A 129 -3.12 5.52 11.26
C VAL A 129 -4.12 5.17 12.38
N ALA A 130 -3.71 5.28 13.65
CA ALA A 130 -4.57 5.11 14.83
C ALA A 130 -5.02 6.43 15.46
N GLY A 131 -4.35 7.55 15.17
CA GLY A 131 -4.71 8.88 15.66
C GLY A 131 -6.10 9.33 15.19
N GLY A 132 -6.64 10.39 15.79
CA GLY A 132 -7.97 10.93 15.46
C GLY A 132 -8.01 11.98 14.34
N VAL A 133 -6.88 12.31 13.72
CA VAL A 133 -6.77 13.46 12.79
C VAL A 133 -7.00 13.05 11.32
N PRO A 134 -7.83 13.74 10.52
CA PRO A 134 -8.28 13.30 9.19
C PRO A 134 -7.19 12.91 8.19
N ALA A 135 -6.09 13.66 8.13
CA ALA A 135 -4.85 13.22 7.52
C ALA A 135 -4.00 12.58 8.62
N ALA A 136 -3.54 11.35 8.43
CA ALA A 136 -2.60 10.73 9.36
C ALA A 136 -1.37 11.65 9.45
N PRO A 137 -1.06 12.26 10.61
CA PRO A 137 0.07 13.16 10.72
C PRO A 137 1.35 12.38 10.40
N THR A 138 2.21 13.00 9.59
CA THR A 138 3.53 12.46 9.28
C THR A 138 4.45 12.75 10.46
N GLU A 139 4.92 11.70 11.14
CA GLU A 139 5.74 11.81 12.37
C GLU A 139 7.24 11.74 12.09
N PHE A 140 7.62 11.26 10.92
CA PHE A 140 9.01 10.98 10.56
C PHE A 140 9.19 11.07 9.06
N VAL A 141 10.35 11.58 8.64
CA VAL A 141 10.75 11.70 7.23
C VAL A 141 12.23 11.38 7.09
N ALA A 142 12.56 10.55 6.11
CA ALA A 142 13.94 10.33 5.69
C ALA A 142 14.01 10.08 4.18
N LEU A 143 15.17 10.38 3.59
CA LEU A 143 15.50 9.94 2.24
C LEU A 143 15.62 8.42 2.18
N ASP A 144 15.64 7.90 0.95
CA ASP A 144 15.47 6.48 0.64
C ASP A 144 14.08 5.98 1.03
N GLY A 145 13.88 4.66 1.11
CA GLY A 145 12.57 4.06 1.33
C GLY A 145 12.07 3.28 0.13
N TRP A 146 12.97 2.75 -0.70
CA TRP A 146 12.61 1.72 -1.65
C TRP A 146 11.96 0.53 -0.92
N SER A 147 12.53 0.16 0.22
CA SER A 147 11.92 -0.75 1.18
C SER A 147 11.86 -0.12 2.57
N VAL A 148 10.81 -0.42 3.33
CA VAL A 148 10.67 0.02 4.72
C VAL A 148 10.23 -1.15 5.61
N ARG A 149 10.86 -1.31 6.77
CA ARG A 149 10.51 -2.33 7.76
C ARG A 149 10.63 -1.79 9.18
N TRP A 150 9.72 -2.17 10.05
CA TRP A 150 9.84 -1.86 11.48
C TRP A 150 10.74 -2.85 12.18
N SER A 151 11.45 -2.40 13.21
CA SER A 151 11.97 -3.26 14.28
C SER A 151 10.84 -3.92 15.07
N CYS A 152 11.12 -5.03 15.77
CA CYS A 152 10.10 -5.80 16.50
C CYS A 152 9.43 -5.01 17.65
N ASP A 153 10.10 -4.01 18.21
CA ASP A 153 9.55 -3.11 19.23
C ASP A 153 8.84 -1.88 18.62
N GLY A 154 8.94 -1.70 17.30
CA GLY A 154 8.38 -0.57 16.57
C GLY A 154 9.06 0.77 16.87
N ALA A 155 10.25 0.78 17.48
CA ALA A 155 10.96 2.02 17.81
C ALA A 155 11.76 2.55 16.61
N ASP A 156 12.36 1.63 15.86
CA ASP A 156 13.22 1.92 14.72
C ASP A 156 12.61 1.45 13.40
N LEU A 157 13.01 2.14 12.33
CA LEU A 157 12.83 1.71 10.95
C LEU A 157 14.14 1.24 10.33
N LEU A 158 14.04 0.20 9.53
CA LEU A 158 15.02 -0.12 8.51
C LEU A 158 14.53 0.46 7.21
N ILE A 159 15.35 1.33 6.64
CA ILE A 159 15.08 2.06 5.42
C ILE A 159 16.08 1.56 4.38
N GLY A 160 15.55 0.94 3.34
CA GLY A 160 16.34 0.45 2.23
C GLY A 160 16.59 1.54 1.20
N SER A 161 17.85 1.64 0.76
CA SER A 161 18.28 2.50 -0.34
C SER A 161 17.72 2.00 -1.67
N ARG A 162 18.05 2.72 -2.75
CA ARG A 162 17.81 2.30 -4.15
C ARG A 162 18.06 0.80 -4.38
N PRO A 163 17.27 0.16 -5.26
CA PRO A 163 17.36 -1.27 -5.50
C PRO A 163 18.70 -1.66 -6.16
N ALA A 164 19.07 -2.93 -6.00
CA ALA A 164 20.24 -3.50 -6.66
C ALA A 164 20.03 -3.73 -8.18
N SER A 165 18.77 -3.79 -8.62
CA SER A 165 18.37 -3.96 -10.02
C SER A 165 17.08 -3.18 -10.32
N VAL A 166 16.84 -2.88 -11.60
CA VAL A 166 15.64 -2.15 -12.07
C VAL A 166 14.50 -3.15 -12.25
N GLN A 167 13.95 -3.63 -11.14
CA GLN A 167 12.85 -4.60 -11.12
C GLN A 167 11.92 -4.34 -9.93
N ASP A 168 10.64 -4.63 -10.10
CA ASP A 168 9.69 -4.69 -8.98
C ASP A 168 10.17 -5.68 -7.91
N ASP A 169 9.92 -5.33 -6.64
CA ASP A 169 10.32 -6.10 -5.46
C ASP A 169 11.83 -6.40 -5.34
N ALA A 170 12.69 -5.78 -6.16
CA ALA A 170 14.14 -5.96 -6.06
C ALA A 170 14.66 -5.63 -4.66
N PRO A 171 15.66 -6.36 -4.13
CA PRO A 171 16.23 -6.02 -2.84
C PRO A 171 16.93 -4.67 -2.89
N SER A 172 16.87 -3.92 -1.77
CA SER A 172 17.67 -2.71 -1.60
C SER A 172 19.16 -3.03 -1.64
N ALA A 173 19.96 -2.17 -2.26
CA ALA A 173 21.42 -2.33 -2.30
C ALA A 173 22.07 -2.21 -0.90
N SER A 174 21.43 -1.45 0.00
CA SER A 174 21.83 -1.30 1.40
C SER A 174 20.61 -0.96 2.26
N GLU A 175 20.72 -1.18 3.57
CA GLU A 175 19.70 -0.79 4.54
C GLU A 175 20.33 0.03 5.67
N ARG A 176 19.62 1.05 6.12
CA ARG A 176 19.99 1.87 7.27
C ARG A 176 18.92 1.79 8.34
N ARG A 177 19.33 1.56 9.58
CA ARG A 177 18.45 1.65 10.75
C ARG A 177 18.36 3.10 11.23
N VAL A 178 17.15 3.57 11.53
CA VAL A 178 16.88 4.94 11.98
C VAL A 178 15.80 4.91 13.07
N SER A 179 16.02 5.65 14.16
CA SER A 179 14.98 5.85 15.17
C SER A 179 13.90 6.78 14.64
N THR A 180 12.62 6.40 14.78
CA THR A 180 11.51 7.29 14.40
C THR A 180 11.19 8.34 15.45
N ARG A 181 11.88 8.30 16.60
CA ARG A 181 11.63 9.21 17.74
C ARG A 181 12.80 10.16 18.00
N GLY A 182 13.82 10.17 17.14
CA GLY A 182 15.02 10.99 17.29
C GLY A 182 15.92 10.58 18.47
N ALA A 183 15.70 9.40 19.05
CA ALA A 183 16.58 8.80 20.04
C ALA A 183 17.66 7.94 19.36
N ASP A 184 18.61 7.42 20.15
CA ASP A 184 19.50 6.37 19.65
C ASP A 184 18.71 5.14 19.17
N THR A 185 19.19 4.49 18.12
CA THR A 185 18.60 3.25 17.63
C THR A 185 18.66 2.18 18.71
N THR A 186 17.61 1.38 18.82
CA THR A 186 17.57 0.25 19.74
C THR A 186 18.32 -0.96 19.15
N SER A 187 18.67 -1.92 20.00
CA SER A 187 19.21 -3.22 19.56
C SER A 187 18.12 -4.23 19.20
N ALA A 188 16.86 -3.81 19.10
CA ALA A 188 15.75 -4.72 18.85
C ALA A 188 15.93 -5.44 17.50
N PRO A 189 15.59 -6.74 17.42
CA PRO A 189 15.73 -7.47 16.17
C PRO A 189 14.80 -6.89 15.10
N VAL A 190 15.18 -7.14 13.85
CA VAL A 190 14.32 -6.87 12.70
C VAL A 190 13.45 -8.10 12.50
N PRO A 191 12.11 -7.96 12.42
CA PRO A 191 11.24 -9.07 12.09
C PRO A 191 11.56 -9.60 10.69
N ALA A 192 11.15 -10.84 10.46
CA ALA A 192 11.05 -11.37 9.10
C ALA A 192 10.21 -10.42 8.22
N ALA A 193 10.42 -10.47 6.91
CA ALA A 193 9.67 -9.66 5.96
C ALA A 193 8.15 -9.78 6.20
N PRO A 194 7.38 -8.68 6.03
CA PRO A 194 5.93 -8.73 6.17
C PRO A 194 5.34 -9.81 5.27
N GLN A 195 4.49 -10.66 5.86
CA GLN A 195 3.85 -11.76 5.14
C GLN A 195 2.59 -11.25 4.44
N TRP A 196 2.76 -10.85 3.18
CA TRP A 196 1.66 -10.52 2.29
C TRP A 196 0.92 -11.77 1.84
N THR A 197 -0.40 -11.66 1.75
CA THR A 197 -1.23 -12.62 1.03
C THR A 197 -1.37 -12.13 -0.40
N ASP A 198 -0.94 -12.95 -1.35
CA ASP A 198 -1.12 -12.68 -2.77
C ASP A 198 -2.56 -12.96 -3.20
N GLY A 199 -3.18 -11.97 -3.83
CA GLY A 199 -4.45 -12.06 -4.50
C GLY A 199 -4.34 -12.51 -5.96
N PRO A 200 -5.47 -12.53 -6.68
CA PRO A 200 -5.45 -12.84 -8.09
C PRO A 200 -4.81 -11.70 -8.89
N THR A 201 -4.19 -12.07 -10.01
CA THR A 201 -3.68 -11.13 -11.01
C THR A 201 -4.82 -10.63 -11.88
N LEU A 202 -4.99 -9.32 -11.97
CA LEU A 202 -5.98 -8.64 -12.80
C LEU A 202 -5.35 -8.33 -14.17
N ASP A 203 -5.78 -8.99 -15.25
CA ASP A 203 -5.23 -8.79 -16.61
C ASP A 203 -6.17 -7.94 -17.47
N ILE A 204 -5.62 -7.12 -18.36
CA ILE A 204 -6.38 -6.39 -19.40
C ILE A 204 -7.01 -7.35 -20.41
N SER A 205 -6.31 -8.44 -20.74
CA SER A 205 -6.62 -9.35 -21.84
C SER A 205 -7.57 -10.49 -21.46
N ALA A 206 -7.70 -10.80 -20.17
CA ALA A 206 -8.52 -11.89 -19.67
C ALA A 206 -9.35 -11.46 -18.45
N ARG A 207 -10.57 -11.99 -18.35
CA ARG A 207 -11.30 -11.93 -17.07
C ARG A 207 -10.56 -12.76 -16.04
N VAL A 208 -10.57 -12.31 -14.79
CA VAL A 208 -9.92 -13.05 -13.73
C VAL A 208 -10.65 -14.37 -13.53
N ALA A 209 -9.88 -15.46 -13.51
CA ALA A 209 -10.37 -16.75 -13.04
C ALA A 209 -10.57 -16.63 -11.52
N LEU A 210 -11.72 -16.10 -11.13
CA LEU A 210 -12.06 -15.92 -9.73
C LEU A 210 -12.17 -17.29 -9.06
N PRO A 211 -11.51 -17.49 -7.91
CA PRO A 211 -11.68 -18.73 -7.15
C PRO A 211 -13.16 -18.92 -6.81
N THR A 212 -13.59 -20.18 -6.72
CA THR A 212 -14.97 -20.49 -6.33
C THR A 212 -15.32 -19.73 -5.05
N PRO A 213 -16.39 -18.91 -5.04
CA PRO A 213 -16.69 -18.06 -3.90
C PRO A 213 -16.89 -18.92 -2.65
N ARG A 214 -16.08 -18.66 -1.62
CA ARG A 214 -16.21 -19.32 -0.32
C ARG A 214 -16.78 -18.32 0.68
N PRO A 215 -17.77 -18.72 1.50
CA PRO A 215 -18.21 -17.90 2.61
C PRO A 215 -17.03 -17.54 3.50
N LEU A 216 -16.87 -16.26 3.84
CA LEU A 216 -15.86 -15.78 4.77
C LEU A 216 -16.52 -15.59 6.14
N PRO A 217 -16.29 -16.51 7.11
CA PRO A 217 -16.79 -16.33 8.45
C PRO A 217 -16.00 -15.22 9.15
N VAL A 218 -16.73 -14.26 9.73
CA VAL A 218 -16.19 -13.21 10.59
C VAL A 218 -16.99 -13.20 11.90
N ARG A 219 -16.60 -12.38 12.88
CA ARG A 219 -17.22 -12.39 14.20
C ARG A 219 -18.70 -12.01 14.10
N GLY A 220 -19.59 -12.99 14.28
CA GLY A 220 -21.04 -12.79 14.29
C GLY A 220 -21.66 -12.56 12.91
N ARG A 221 -20.87 -12.60 11.84
CA ARG A 221 -21.34 -12.42 10.46
C ARG A 221 -20.72 -13.44 9.51
N VAL A 222 -21.37 -13.69 8.40
CA VAL A 222 -20.83 -14.48 7.29
C VAL A 222 -20.93 -13.62 6.03
N ILE A 223 -19.81 -13.43 5.34
CA ILE A 223 -19.76 -12.73 4.07
C ILE A 223 -19.88 -13.79 2.97
N GLU A 224 -20.91 -13.70 2.14
CA GLU A 224 -21.18 -14.62 1.05
C GLU A 224 -21.22 -13.86 -0.28
N GLN A 225 -21.03 -14.59 -1.38
CA GLN A 225 -21.36 -14.09 -2.71
C GLN A 225 -22.69 -14.69 -3.17
N ARG A 226 -23.60 -13.84 -3.65
CA ARG A 226 -24.87 -14.22 -4.27
C ARG A 226 -25.08 -13.40 -5.53
N ASP A 227 -25.27 -14.07 -6.67
CA ASP A 227 -25.55 -13.44 -7.96
C ASP A 227 -24.56 -12.31 -8.34
N GLY A 228 -23.27 -12.53 -8.08
CA GLY A 228 -22.21 -11.56 -8.35
C GLY A 228 -22.17 -10.36 -7.39
N ARG A 229 -22.88 -10.45 -6.27
CA ARG A 229 -22.91 -9.44 -5.19
C ARG A 229 -22.41 -10.02 -3.88
N ILE A 230 -21.76 -9.18 -3.09
CA ILE A 230 -21.32 -9.47 -1.74
C ILE A 230 -22.47 -9.19 -0.79
N VAL A 231 -22.80 -10.18 0.02
CA VAL A 231 -23.88 -10.13 1.00
C VAL A 231 -23.33 -10.49 2.36
N VAL A 232 -23.70 -9.70 3.37
CA VAL A 232 -23.34 -9.94 4.77
C VAL A 232 -24.57 -10.49 5.49
N ARG A 233 -24.43 -11.68 6.05
CA ARG A 233 -25.46 -12.31 6.90
C ARG A 233 -25.03 -12.20 8.35
N GLU A 234 -25.89 -11.61 9.17
CA GLU A 234 -25.65 -11.40 10.59
C GLU A 234 -26.68 -12.19 11.39
N ARG A 235 -26.20 -13.06 12.28
CA ARG A 235 -27.06 -13.88 13.14
C ARG A 235 -26.76 -13.57 14.60
N ALA A 236 -27.55 -12.68 15.19
CA ALA A 236 -27.42 -12.27 16.59
C ALA A 236 -28.38 -13.06 17.50
N GLY A 237 -27.94 -14.23 17.98
CA GLY A 237 -28.68 -15.02 18.97
C GLY A 237 -30.07 -15.46 18.48
N SER A 238 -31.11 -15.07 19.21
CA SER A 238 -32.52 -15.38 18.89
C SER A 238 -33.20 -14.41 17.91
N ARG A 239 -32.50 -13.37 17.45
CA ARG A 239 -33.04 -12.42 16.46
C ARG A 239 -33.09 -13.05 15.07
N PRO A 240 -34.04 -12.61 14.22
CA PRO A 240 -34.06 -13.00 12.82
C PRO A 240 -32.73 -12.62 12.15
N GLU A 241 -32.30 -13.47 11.22
CA GLU A 241 -31.10 -13.23 10.42
C GLU A 241 -31.25 -11.94 9.61
N VAL A 242 -30.28 -11.04 9.74
CA VAL A 242 -30.23 -9.80 8.96
C VAL A 242 -29.31 -10.04 7.77
N VAL A 243 -29.83 -9.81 6.57
CA VAL A 243 -29.10 -9.93 5.31
C VAL A 243 -28.88 -8.53 4.75
N ARG A 244 -27.63 -8.13 4.55
CA ARG A 244 -27.26 -6.82 4.00
C ARG A 244 -26.54 -6.99 2.67
N ASP A 245 -27.03 -6.33 1.63
CA ASP A 245 -26.31 -6.19 0.36
C ASP A 245 -25.20 -5.14 0.55
N VAL A 246 -23.96 -5.53 0.25
CA VAL A 246 -22.79 -4.65 0.35
C VAL A 246 -22.48 -4.00 -1.00
N GLY A 247 -22.62 -4.75 -2.10
CA GLY A 247 -22.26 -4.28 -3.43
C GLY A 247 -21.80 -5.41 -4.36
N PRO A 248 -21.47 -5.10 -5.62
CA PRO A 248 -20.97 -6.09 -6.58
C PRO A 248 -19.60 -6.67 -6.17
N GLY A 249 -19.25 -7.82 -6.72
CA GLY A 249 -17.89 -8.36 -6.71
C GLY A 249 -17.69 -9.66 -5.94
N LEU A 250 -16.42 -10.02 -5.79
CA LEU A 250 -15.95 -11.17 -5.00
C LEU A 250 -15.19 -10.66 -3.78
N ALA A 251 -15.60 -11.07 -2.58
CA ALA A 251 -14.86 -10.81 -1.36
C ALA A 251 -13.59 -11.67 -1.29
N LEU A 252 -12.45 -11.04 -1.00
CA LEU A 252 -11.14 -11.70 -0.84
C LEU A 252 -10.76 -11.85 0.63
N ALA A 253 -10.95 -10.78 1.41
CA ALA A 253 -10.60 -10.72 2.82
C ALA A 253 -11.52 -9.75 3.54
N ALA A 254 -11.61 -9.90 4.86
CA ALA A 254 -12.37 -8.98 5.70
C ALA A 254 -11.73 -8.83 7.08
N THR A 255 -11.98 -7.69 7.69
CA THR A 255 -11.63 -7.47 9.10
C THR A 255 -12.49 -8.33 10.03
N ARG A 256 -12.08 -8.44 11.29
CA ARG A 256 -12.64 -9.35 12.29
C ARG A 256 -14.15 -9.22 12.47
N GLY A 257 -14.68 -8.00 12.50
CA GLY A 257 -16.12 -7.72 12.58
C GLY A 257 -16.81 -7.65 11.21
N GLY A 258 -16.07 -7.76 10.11
CA GLY A 258 -16.57 -7.59 8.75
C GLY A 258 -16.97 -6.15 8.42
N HIS A 259 -16.43 -5.15 9.12
CA HIS A 259 -16.70 -3.75 8.82
C HIS A 259 -15.92 -3.24 7.61
N PHE A 260 -14.82 -3.90 7.26
CA PHE A 260 -14.08 -3.65 6.03
C PHE A 260 -13.92 -4.95 5.26
N ILE A 261 -14.28 -4.92 3.97
CA ILE A 261 -14.23 -6.08 3.09
C ILE A 261 -13.42 -5.71 1.85
N LEU A 262 -12.27 -6.35 1.65
CA LEU A 262 -11.52 -6.29 0.40
C LEU A 262 -12.26 -7.12 -0.64
N ALA A 263 -12.50 -6.52 -1.80
CA ALA A 263 -13.21 -7.14 -2.89
C ALA A 263 -12.60 -6.80 -4.26
N ILE A 264 -12.77 -7.71 -5.21
CA ILE A 264 -12.56 -7.43 -6.63
C ILE A 264 -13.92 -7.15 -7.26
N VAL A 265 -14.00 -6.02 -7.95
CA VAL A 265 -15.22 -5.57 -8.60
C VAL A 265 -15.00 -5.32 -10.09
N PRO A 266 -16.02 -5.59 -10.93
CA PRO A 266 -16.00 -5.17 -12.32
C PRO A 266 -15.92 -3.64 -12.45
N ARG A 267 -15.16 -3.15 -13.44
CA ARG A 267 -15.11 -1.74 -13.82
C ARG A 267 -16.07 -1.48 -14.97
N SER A 268 -17.13 -0.72 -14.70
CA SER A 268 -18.05 -0.25 -15.74
C SER A 268 -17.50 0.92 -16.55
N ASP A 269 -16.47 1.60 -16.04
CA ASP A 269 -15.88 2.84 -16.57
C ASP A 269 -14.51 2.64 -17.23
N ARG A 270 -14.18 1.41 -17.65
CA ARG A 270 -12.83 1.07 -18.11
C ARG A 270 -12.43 1.83 -19.38
N ARG A 271 -11.17 2.27 -19.42
CA ARG A 271 -10.50 2.68 -20.67
C ARG A 271 -9.97 1.44 -21.41
N PRO A 272 -9.69 1.52 -22.74
CA PRO A 272 -9.23 0.38 -23.54
C PRO A 272 -7.95 -0.31 -23.04
N HIS A 273 -7.14 0.37 -22.22
CA HIS A 273 -5.86 -0.11 -21.70
C HIS A 273 -5.87 -0.32 -20.17
N GLU A 274 -7.05 -0.48 -19.58
CA GLU A 274 -7.22 -0.74 -18.14
C GLU A 274 -7.83 -2.12 -17.92
N SER A 275 -7.50 -2.74 -16.78
CA SER A 275 -8.11 -4.00 -16.36
C SER A 275 -9.64 -3.86 -16.29
N SER A 276 -10.34 -4.95 -16.63
CA SER A 276 -11.79 -5.01 -16.53
C SER A 276 -12.31 -5.06 -15.08
N GLU A 277 -11.38 -5.19 -14.13
CA GLU A 277 -11.66 -5.38 -12.71
C GLU A 277 -10.73 -4.47 -11.87
N ARG A 278 -11.09 -4.22 -10.62
CA ARG A 278 -10.23 -3.50 -9.65
C ARG A 278 -10.45 -4.00 -8.23
N ALA A 279 -9.43 -3.88 -7.39
CA ALA A 279 -9.59 -4.02 -5.95
C ALA A 279 -10.27 -2.78 -5.35
N ILE A 280 -11.20 -3.00 -4.43
CA ILE A 280 -11.76 -1.96 -3.55
C ILE A 280 -11.93 -2.50 -2.14
N VAL A 281 -12.07 -1.59 -1.18
CA VAL A 281 -12.49 -1.94 0.18
C VAL A 281 -13.86 -1.34 0.45
N TYR A 282 -14.84 -2.20 0.67
CA TYR A 282 -16.15 -1.82 1.17
C TYR A 282 -16.10 -1.48 2.65
N ARG A 283 -16.85 -0.46 3.06
CA ARG A 283 -17.14 -0.17 4.47
C ARG A 283 -18.57 -0.63 4.78
N VAL A 284 -18.71 -1.56 5.71
CA VAL A 284 -19.98 -2.12 6.15
C VAL A 284 -20.29 -1.60 7.56
N PRO A 285 -21.48 -1.00 7.79
CA PRO A 285 -21.87 -0.53 9.10
C PRO A 285 -22.01 -1.64 10.15
#